data_AF-B6BI41-F1
#
_entry.id   AF-B6BI41-F1
#
_cell.length_a   1.000
_cell.length_b   1.000
_cell.length_c   1.000
_cell.angle_alpha   90.00
_cell.angle_beta   90.00
_cell.angle_gamma   90.00
#
_symmetry.space_group_name_H-M   'P 1'
#
loop_
_entity.id
_entity.type
_entity.pdbx_description
1 polymer ?
#
loop_
_entity_poly.entity_id
_entity_poly.type
_entity_poly.pdbx_seq_one_letter_code
_entity_poly.pdbx_strand_id
1 'polypeptide(L)'
;MAYATARHILVASEDECNTLKAEIENGASFESVAQAHSQCPSGAQGGDLGQFGPGQMVPEFDKAVFSGDVGVLYGPIQTQFGYHLLEVTSRG
;
A
#
# COMPACT_ATOMS: atom_id res chain seq x y z
N MET A 1 -14.69 -12.26 12.26
CA MET A 1 -14.84 -10.85 11.81
C MET A 1 -13.88 -10.70 10.66
N ALA A 2 -14.30 -10.12 9.54
CA ALA A 2 -13.41 -9.94 8.40
C ALA A 2 -12.31 -8.95 8.76
N TYR A 3 -11.06 -9.32 8.54
CA TYR A 3 -9.91 -8.46 8.73
C TYR A 3 -8.93 -8.62 7.58
N ALA A 4 -8.16 -7.57 7.33
CA ALA A 4 -7.06 -7.61 6.39
C ALA A 4 -5.85 -6.90 6.98
N THR A 5 -4.68 -7.38 6.57
CA THR A 5 -3.41 -6.75 6.84
C THR A 5 -2.85 -6.33 5.51
N ALA A 6 -2.44 -5.07 5.42
CA ALA A 6 -1.86 -4.53 4.22
C ALA A 6 -0.77 -3.51 4.59
N ARG A 7 0.12 -3.27 3.64
CA ARG A 7 1.11 -2.21 3.70
C ARG A 7 0.90 -1.24 2.55
N HIS A 8 1.25 0.02 2.76
CA HIS A 8 1.09 1.07 1.76
C HIS A 8 2.27 2.04 1.69
N ILE A 9 2.46 2.64 0.53
CA ILE A 9 3.46 3.68 0.28
C ILE A 9 2.73 4.88 -0.28
N LEU A 10 2.83 6.02 0.41
CA LEU A 10 2.29 7.30 -0.05
C LEU A 10 3.40 8.10 -0.71
N VAL A 11 3.22 8.48 -1.97
CA VAL A 11 4.11 9.36 -2.73
C VAL A 11 3.35 10.55 -3.30
N ALA A 12 4.06 11.64 -3.59
CA ALA A 12 3.44 12.88 -4.10
C ALA A 12 3.16 12.81 -5.60
N SER A 13 3.91 11.97 -6.33
CA SER A 13 3.92 11.95 -7.78
C SER A 13 3.58 10.57 -8.33
N GLU A 14 2.78 10.54 -9.40
CA GLU A 14 2.41 9.31 -10.09
C GLU A 14 3.62 8.60 -10.69
N ASP A 15 4.55 9.37 -11.28
CA ASP A 15 5.81 8.86 -11.83
C ASP A 15 6.65 8.14 -10.78
N GLU A 16 6.75 8.72 -9.57
CA GLU A 16 7.46 8.08 -8.47
C GLU A 16 6.75 6.78 -8.10
N CYS A 17 5.42 6.81 -7.97
CA CYS A 17 4.61 5.62 -7.69
C CYS A 17 4.82 4.50 -8.71
N ASN A 18 4.80 4.83 -10.01
CA ASN A 18 5.00 3.87 -11.09
C ASN A 18 6.44 3.31 -11.11
N THR A 19 7.42 4.16 -10.80
CA THR A 19 8.83 3.72 -10.68
C THR A 19 8.99 2.73 -9.55
N LEU A 20 8.47 3.06 -8.36
CA LEU A 20 8.54 2.20 -7.19
C LEU A 20 7.79 0.88 -7.40
N LYS A 21 6.63 0.95 -8.06
CA LYS A 21 5.88 -0.25 -8.47
C LYS A 21 6.74 -1.16 -9.34
N ALA A 22 7.36 -0.60 -10.38
CA ALA A 22 8.22 -1.37 -11.27
C ALA A 22 9.43 -1.96 -10.54
N GLU A 23 10.03 -1.24 -9.59
CA GLU A 23 11.13 -1.78 -8.77
C GLU A 23 10.68 -2.95 -7.90
N ILE A 24 9.53 -2.83 -7.23
CA ILE A 24 8.95 -3.90 -6.41
C ILE A 24 8.63 -5.12 -7.28
N GLU A 25 8.05 -4.92 -8.47
CA GLU A 25 7.78 -5.98 -9.44
C GLU A 25 9.08 -6.63 -9.98
N ASN A 26 10.19 -5.89 -10.03
CA ASN A 26 11.52 -6.42 -10.36
C ASN A 26 12.23 -7.13 -9.19
N GLY A 27 11.61 -7.18 -8.00
CA GLY A 27 12.14 -7.87 -6.83
C GLY A 27 12.76 -6.96 -5.75
N ALA A 28 12.53 -5.65 -5.82
CA ALA A 28 12.89 -4.75 -4.73
C ALA A 28 12.02 -4.97 -3.49
N SER A 29 12.58 -4.74 -2.30
CA SER A 29 11.86 -4.87 -1.04
C SER A 29 10.90 -3.70 -0.83
N PHE A 30 9.60 -3.98 -0.77
CA PHE A 30 8.57 -2.98 -0.48
C PHE A 30 8.87 -2.17 0.79
N GLU A 31 9.33 -2.82 1.86
CA GLU A 31 9.67 -2.13 3.11
C GLU A 31 10.78 -1.10 2.94
N SER A 32 11.83 -1.43 2.17
CA SER A 32 12.95 -0.51 1.91
C SER A 32 12.48 0.70 1.11
N VAL A 33 11.65 0.45 0.10
CA VAL A 33 11.05 1.51 -0.72
C VAL A 33 10.12 2.38 0.13
N ALA A 34 9.30 1.77 0.97
CA ALA A 34 8.39 2.48 1.87
C ALA A 34 9.15 3.34 2.89
N GLN A 35 10.24 2.83 3.47
CA GLN A 35 11.07 3.60 4.40
C GLN A 35 11.78 4.78 3.72
N ALA A 36 12.16 4.63 2.46
CA ALA A 36 12.86 5.67 1.71
C ALA A 36 11.94 6.73 1.10
N HIS A 37 10.76 6.33 0.60
CA HIS A 37 9.88 7.19 -0.21
C HIS A 37 8.52 7.49 0.40
N SER A 38 8.04 6.70 1.37
CA SER A 38 6.70 6.93 1.92
C SER A 38 6.66 8.22 2.74
N GLN A 39 5.73 9.10 2.39
CA GLN A 39 5.44 10.32 3.13
C GLN A 39 4.51 10.10 4.33
N CYS A 40 4.04 8.87 4.53
CA CYS A 40 3.22 8.52 5.69
C CYS A 40 4.13 8.15 6.87
N PRO A 41 3.78 8.46 8.13
CA PRO A 41 4.54 8.01 9.30
C PRO A 41 4.67 6.47 9.40
N SER A 42 3.75 5.72 8.80
CA SER A 42 3.85 4.26 8.64
C SER A 42 5.01 3.82 7.75
N GLY A 43 5.56 4.72 6.92
CA GLY A 43 6.77 4.50 6.14
C GLY A 43 7.95 4.03 6.99
N ALA A 44 8.09 4.55 8.21
CA ALA A 44 9.13 4.13 9.15
C ALA A 44 9.02 2.64 9.54
N GLN A 45 7.81 2.06 9.46
CA GLN A 45 7.54 0.64 9.69
C GLN A 45 7.41 -0.13 8.37
N GLY A 46 8.02 0.37 7.29
CA GLY A 46 7.94 -0.29 5.98
C GLY A 46 6.56 -0.18 5.31
N GLY A 47 5.77 0.82 5.72
CA GLY A 47 4.43 1.06 5.19
C GLY A 47 3.35 0.20 5.83
N ASP A 48 3.66 -0.58 6.89
CA ASP A 48 2.69 -1.46 7.52
C ASP A 48 1.53 -0.68 8.15
N LEU A 49 0.29 -1.07 7.82
CA LEU A 49 -0.93 -0.51 8.40
C LEU A 49 -1.49 -1.38 9.54
N GLY A 50 -0.86 -2.52 9.82
CA GLY A 50 -1.38 -3.52 10.74
C GLY A 50 -2.68 -4.16 10.25
N GLN A 51 -3.43 -4.72 11.21
CA GLN A 51 -4.71 -5.37 10.96
C GLN A 51 -5.85 -4.36 11.02
N PHE A 52 -6.60 -4.22 9.93
CA PHE A 52 -7.77 -3.35 9.86
C PHE A 52 -8.99 -4.10 9.31
N GLY A 53 -10.17 -3.60 9.69
CA GLY A 53 -11.45 -4.10 9.22
C GLY A 53 -12.01 -3.26 8.06
N PRO A 54 -13.06 -3.75 7.39
CA PRO A 54 -13.75 -2.99 6.35
C PRO A 54 -14.37 -1.71 6.94
N GLY A 55 -14.22 -0.59 6.23
CA GLY A 55 -14.66 0.75 6.63
C GLY A 55 -13.70 1.52 7.54
N GLN A 56 -12.49 1.00 7.80
CA GLN A 56 -11.47 1.69 8.61
C GLN A 56 -10.52 2.57 7.76
N MET A 57 -10.37 2.25 6.48
CA MET A 57 -9.51 2.98 5.53
C MET A 57 -10.37 3.73 4.50
N VAL A 58 -9.71 4.53 3.64
CA VAL A 58 -10.39 5.19 2.52
C VAL A 58 -11.07 4.15 1.62
N PRO A 59 -12.24 4.46 1.04
CA PRO A 59 -13.04 3.47 0.31
C PRO A 59 -12.30 2.82 -0.87
N GLU A 60 -11.39 3.55 -1.52
CA GLU A 60 -10.53 3.04 -2.58
C GLU A 60 -9.56 1.97 -2.08
N PHE A 61 -8.98 2.18 -0.89
CA PHE A 61 -8.11 1.22 -0.22
C PHE A 61 -8.88 0.00 0.22
N ASP A 62 -10.01 0.20 0.89
CA ASP A 62 -10.85 -0.87 1.37
C ASP A 62 -11.26 -1.80 0.23
N LYS A 63 -11.69 -1.21 -0.89
CA LYS A 63 -12.02 -1.97 -2.09
C LYS A 63 -10.82 -2.72 -2.64
N ALA A 64 -9.64 -2.10 -2.72
CA ALA A 64 -8.44 -2.76 -3.22
C ALA A 64 -8.00 -3.94 -2.32
N VAL A 65 -8.05 -3.76 -1.00
CA VAL A 65 -7.65 -4.77 -0.01
C VAL A 65 -8.63 -5.93 0.04
N PHE A 66 -9.92 -5.64 0.16
CA PHE A 66 -10.94 -6.66 0.32
C PHE A 66 -11.35 -7.32 -1.00
N SER A 67 -11.19 -6.65 -2.14
CA SER A 67 -11.38 -7.25 -3.48
C SER A 67 -10.11 -7.92 -4.02
N GLY A 68 -8.94 -7.57 -3.49
CA GLY A 68 -7.66 -8.04 -3.99
C GLY A 68 -7.26 -9.42 -3.50
N ASP A 69 -6.25 -9.99 -4.14
CA ASP A 69 -5.56 -11.21 -3.71
C ASP A 69 -4.42 -10.86 -2.74
N VAL A 70 -4.19 -11.75 -1.79
CA VAL A 70 -3.08 -11.62 -0.83
C VAL A 70 -1.76 -11.86 -1.56
N GLY A 71 -0.78 -11.00 -1.32
CA GLY A 71 0.52 -10.98 -1.97
C GLY A 71 0.56 -10.20 -3.29
N VAL A 72 -0.54 -9.52 -3.66
CA VAL A 72 -0.60 -8.70 -4.88
C VAL A 72 -0.45 -7.23 -4.55
N LEU A 73 0.35 -6.56 -5.37
CA LEU A 73 0.59 -5.13 -5.34
C LEU A 73 -0.50 -4.39 -6.12
N TYR A 74 -1.32 -3.62 -5.42
CA TYR A 74 -2.38 -2.76 -5.94
C TYR A 74 -1.94 -1.30 -5.99
N GLY A 75 -2.05 -0.69 -7.17
CA GLY A 75 -1.80 0.73 -7.36
C GLY A 75 -1.29 1.06 -8.76
N PRO A 76 -1.07 2.36 -9.04
CA PRO A 76 -1.17 3.49 -8.12
C PRO A 76 -2.63 3.93 -7.83
N ILE A 77 -2.99 4.06 -6.55
CA ILE A 77 -4.30 4.57 -6.10
C ILE A 77 -4.16 6.06 -5.86
N GLN A 78 -4.83 6.88 -6.67
CA GLN A 78 -4.88 8.32 -6.46
C GLN A 78 -5.86 8.66 -5.33
N THR A 79 -5.39 9.43 -4.34
CA THR A 79 -6.23 10.00 -3.28
C THR A 79 -5.96 11.50 -3.17
N GLN A 80 -6.69 12.18 -2.29
CA GLN A 80 -6.46 13.58 -1.95
C GLN A 80 -5.07 13.86 -1.35
N PHE A 81 -4.37 12.84 -0.84
CA PHE A 81 -3.04 12.98 -0.25
C PHE A 81 -1.90 12.76 -1.26
N GLY A 82 -2.20 12.16 -2.42
CA GLY A 82 -1.20 11.79 -3.42
C GLY A 82 -1.49 10.43 -4.03
N TYR A 83 -0.45 9.69 -4.37
CA TYR A 83 -0.55 8.35 -4.94
C TYR A 83 -0.13 7.30 -3.93
N HIS A 84 -0.89 6.21 -3.89
CA HIS A 84 -0.65 5.13 -2.97
C HIS A 84 -0.43 3.80 -3.68
N LEU A 85 0.64 3.11 -3.31
CA LEU A 85 0.80 1.68 -3.57
C LEU A 85 0.34 0.92 -2.35
N LEU A 86 -0.41 -0.14 -2.55
CA LEU A 86 -0.93 -1.01 -1.52
C LEU A 86 -0.51 -2.44 -1.82
N GLU A 87 -0.15 -3.20 -0.80
CA GLU A 87 0.08 -4.62 -0.92
C GLU A 87 -0.63 -5.34 0.22
N VAL A 88 -1.47 -6.31 -0.12
CA VAL A 88 -2.22 -7.09 0.87
C VAL A 88 -1.31 -8.20 1.39
N THR A 89 -0.97 -8.20 2.66
CA THR A 89 -0.08 -9.21 3.27
C THR A 89 -0.85 -10.38 3.85
N SER A 90 -2.07 -10.15 4.36
CA SER A 90 -2.93 -11.20 4.92
C SER A 90 -4.40 -10.80 4.89
N ARG A 91 -5.31 -11.78 4.86
CA ARG A 91 -6.77 -11.57 4.93
C ARG A 91 -7.44 -12.75 5.64
N GLY A 92 -8.43 -12.47 6.50
CA GLY A 92 -9.19 -13.47 7.27
C GLY A 92 -10.56 -13.01 7.73
#